data_AF-A0AAW3ZGA0-F1
#
_entry.id   AF-A0AAW3ZGA0-F1
#
_cell.length_a   1.000
_cell.length_b   1.000
_cell.length_c   1.000
_cell.angle_alpha   90.00
_cell.angle_beta   90.00
_cell.angle_gamma   90.00
#
_symmetry.space_group_name_H-M   'P 1'
#
loop_
_entity.id
_entity.type
_entity.pdbx_description
1 polymer ?
#
loop_
_entity_poly.entity_id
_entity_poly.type
_entity_poly.pdbx_seq_one_letter_code
_entity_poly.pdbx_strand_id
1 'polypeptide(L)'
;MSGSKHAVALMGLLLSGLVAAQAPPPGGPPPPPNTALGEPQAPSENPLTEAKIRLGGILFWDEQISLTQTVACGTCHRAFSGGGDPRPIVDADGNRNPGADGVFATADDVLGSAGVPAHEAQGLYLQDPTFGTANQVGGRNSPSAVNAGFTETLFWDGRAGSTLLDPNGGATLIADGAALENQALGPIVNSAEMARLGGTLADIEARIAAVTPLALATDVPADWQSFIAGRDYAALFNEAFGSSDITAARFAMAVASYERTLNANQTPFDAEASGTPSLTTQERAGRQVFDQAGCRRCHGGALFSDDNFHYIGVRAQNADPGRFAVTGNNAHRGAMRTPGLRNVELSAPYMADGRFATLEEVVEFYDRGADFTAPNLAPQIDPLNLSTQQKANLVAFLKRPLTDPRSAAESGPFARPTLFTESTNVPVEVAPGQAGPLSALAPTLRAQEPAIASGREFTIALEGARPGATAWAVVDSSDPSSLVAPEGNSLFGDQTFSIDSNGIGSINLALGGHQNQLGIDLYLRVYVEEQPELGNAGYALSPAVRFRLLDVPLPPVFRGGFE
;
A
#
# COMPACT_ATOMS: atom_id res chain seq x y z
N MET A 1 49.13 18.73 85.35
CA MET A 1 49.50 17.65 84.40
C MET A 1 48.36 16.63 84.43
N SER A 2 47.20 16.89 83.84
CA SER A 2 46.80 16.83 82.41
C SER A 2 47.06 15.48 81.73
N GLY A 3 45.97 14.82 81.31
CA GLY A 3 45.94 13.82 80.23
C GLY A 3 45.66 12.37 80.67
N SER A 4 44.38 11.98 80.77
CA SER A 4 43.96 10.57 80.87
C SER A 4 43.09 10.17 79.67
N LYS A 5 43.11 8.86 79.40
CA LYS A 5 42.59 8.06 78.29
C LYS A 5 41.07 8.18 78.12
N HIS A 6 40.49 7.65 77.03
CA HIS A 6 39.39 6.65 76.98
C HIS A 6 38.99 6.35 75.52
N ALA A 7 38.46 5.15 75.30
CA ALA A 7 38.15 4.51 74.03
C ALA A 7 36.64 4.53 73.69
N VAL A 8 36.31 3.88 72.55
CA VAL A 8 35.04 3.18 72.19
C VAL A 8 34.10 3.89 71.21
N ALA A 9 33.82 3.23 70.07
CA ALA A 9 32.48 2.78 69.60
C ALA A 9 32.24 2.93 68.08
N LEU A 10 31.89 1.80 67.45
CA LEU A 10 31.34 1.63 66.11
C LEU A 10 29.85 1.99 66.10
N MET A 11 29.32 2.64 65.06
CA MET A 11 27.90 2.50 64.68
C MET A 11 27.67 2.93 63.23
N GLY A 12 27.23 1.99 62.39
CA GLY A 12 26.81 2.25 61.01
C GLY A 12 25.39 2.79 60.94
N LEU A 13 25.11 3.58 59.91
CA LEU A 13 23.76 3.85 59.44
C LEU A 13 23.75 3.81 57.90
N LEU A 14 23.05 2.81 57.36
CA LEU A 14 22.63 2.73 55.96
C LEU A 14 21.56 3.81 55.72
N LEU A 15 21.84 4.78 54.85
CA LEU A 15 20.81 5.64 54.27
C LEU A 15 20.44 5.10 52.89
N SER A 16 19.29 4.45 52.82
CA SER A 16 18.52 4.21 51.61
C SER A 16 18.05 5.55 51.02
N GLY A 17 18.69 5.98 49.93
CA GLY A 17 18.23 7.10 49.14
C GLY A 17 16.99 6.71 48.35
N LEU A 18 15.81 7.23 48.74
CA LEU A 18 14.67 7.32 47.83
C LEU A 18 15.10 8.22 46.66
N VAL A 19 15.20 7.65 45.46
CA VAL A 19 15.25 8.43 44.23
C VAL A 19 13.85 9.01 44.04
N ALA A 20 13.68 10.28 44.39
CA ALA A 20 12.51 11.05 44.00
C ALA A 20 12.47 11.10 42.47
N ALA A 21 11.33 10.72 41.89
CA ALA A 21 11.05 10.87 40.47
C ALA A 21 11.32 12.33 40.06
N GLN A 22 12.30 12.53 39.20
CA GLN A 22 12.61 13.85 38.65
C GLN A 22 11.42 14.28 37.79
N ALA A 23 10.88 15.46 38.06
CA ALA A 23 9.85 16.08 37.23
C ALA A 23 10.40 16.28 35.81
N PRO A 24 9.60 16.02 34.76
CA PRO A 24 10.04 16.22 33.38
C PRO A 24 10.37 17.70 33.14
N PRO A 25 11.37 18.02 32.30
CA PRO A 25 11.75 19.40 32.00
C PRO A 25 10.59 20.15 31.29
N PRO A 26 10.49 21.49 31.45
CA PRO A 26 9.37 22.27 30.94
C PRO A 26 9.55 22.60 29.45
N GLY A 27 8.44 22.63 28.70
CA GLY A 27 8.46 23.24 27.35
C GLY A 27 7.32 22.91 26.41
N GLY A 28 6.06 22.88 26.89
CA GLY A 28 4.88 22.75 26.03
C GLY A 28 3.61 22.57 26.87
N PRO A 29 2.41 22.91 26.35
CA PRO A 29 1.17 22.49 27.00
C PRO A 29 1.17 20.96 27.16
N PRO A 30 0.56 20.43 28.25
CA PRO A 30 0.48 18.99 28.44
C PRO A 30 -0.19 18.36 27.22
N PRO A 31 0.27 17.18 26.75
CA PRO A 31 -0.36 16.53 25.61
C PRO A 31 -1.85 16.32 25.91
N PRO A 32 -2.72 16.45 24.90
CA PRO A 32 -4.15 16.29 25.11
C PRO A 32 -4.45 14.90 25.70
N PRO A 33 -5.48 14.79 26.55
CA PRO A 33 -5.94 13.48 27.00
C PRO A 33 -6.44 12.68 25.80
N ASN A 34 -6.26 11.36 25.83
CA ASN A 34 -6.80 10.49 24.80
C ASN A 34 -8.30 10.35 25.04
N THR A 35 -9.11 10.59 24.01
CA THR A 35 -10.58 10.62 24.07
C THR A 35 -11.19 9.77 22.95
N ALA A 36 -12.52 9.59 23.01
CA ALA A 36 -13.25 9.01 21.89
C ALA A 36 -13.07 9.84 20.60
N LEU A 37 -13.17 9.17 19.45
CA LEU A 37 -13.04 9.80 18.14
C LEU A 37 -14.35 10.49 17.73
N GLY A 38 -14.24 11.75 17.30
CA GLY A 38 -15.37 12.54 16.78
C GLY A 38 -15.68 12.23 15.32
N GLU A 39 -16.32 13.18 14.62
CA GLU A 39 -16.51 13.15 13.17
C GLU A 39 -15.42 13.98 12.46
N PRO A 40 -14.88 13.53 11.32
CA PRO A 40 -13.88 14.29 10.58
C PRO A 40 -14.51 15.51 9.92
N GLN A 41 -13.71 16.58 9.78
CA GLN A 41 -14.15 17.78 9.09
C GLN A 41 -14.02 17.61 7.57
N ALA A 42 -15.02 18.08 6.83
CA ALA A 42 -14.95 18.18 5.37
C ALA A 42 -14.80 19.66 4.98
N PRO A 43 -13.99 19.96 3.96
CA PRO A 43 -13.85 21.34 3.49
C PRO A 43 -15.15 21.83 2.85
N SER A 44 -15.41 23.13 2.96
CA SER A 44 -16.68 23.72 2.53
C SER A 44 -16.95 23.57 1.03
N GLU A 45 -15.89 23.49 0.23
CA GLU A 45 -15.87 23.33 -1.21
C GLU A 45 -16.11 21.87 -1.63
N ASN A 46 -15.87 20.91 -0.73
CA ASN A 46 -16.18 19.50 -0.94
C ASN A 46 -17.07 18.93 0.19
N PRO A 47 -18.33 19.38 0.28
CA PRO A 47 -19.25 18.87 1.30
C PRO A 47 -19.52 17.38 1.05
N LEU A 48 -19.61 16.62 2.14
CA LEU A 48 -19.97 15.21 2.09
C LEU A 48 -21.42 15.05 1.64
N THR A 49 -21.61 14.26 0.58
CA THR A 49 -22.92 13.83 0.11
C THR A 49 -22.89 12.33 -0.11
N GLU A 50 -24.04 11.67 -0.01
CA GLU A 50 -24.15 10.23 -0.24
C GLU A 50 -23.64 9.83 -1.63
N ALA A 51 -23.96 10.63 -2.66
CA ALA A 51 -23.50 10.39 -4.03
C ALA A 51 -21.96 10.47 -4.16
N LYS A 52 -21.31 11.47 -3.53
CA LYS A 52 -19.84 11.57 -3.54
C LYS A 52 -19.17 10.44 -2.76
N ILE A 53 -19.72 10.06 -1.61
CA ILE A 53 -19.21 8.95 -0.79
C ILE A 53 -19.27 7.65 -1.59
N ARG A 54 -20.40 7.37 -2.26
CA ARG A 54 -20.56 6.16 -3.07
C ARG A 54 -19.65 6.14 -4.29
N LEU A 55 -19.60 7.24 -5.04
CA LEU A 55 -18.67 7.38 -6.17
C LEU A 55 -17.21 7.20 -5.70
N GLY A 56 -16.85 7.80 -4.56
CA GLY A 56 -15.53 7.66 -3.96
C GLY A 56 -15.17 6.23 -3.58
N GLY A 57 -16.11 5.51 -2.95
CA GLY A 57 -15.92 4.10 -2.59
C GLY A 57 -15.74 3.22 -3.82
N ILE A 58 -16.57 3.43 -4.84
CA ILE A 58 -16.46 2.72 -6.12
C ILE A 58 -15.07 2.94 -6.74
N LEU A 59 -14.62 4.20 -6.85
CA LEU A 59 -13.31 4.55 -7.39
C LEU A 59 -12.14 4.01 -6.55
N PHE A 60 -12.26 4.04 -5.21
CA PHE A 60 -11.23 3.57 -4.28
C PHE A 60 -10.92 2.07 -4.46
N TRP A 61 -11.91 1.28 -4.87
CA TRP A 61 -11.81 -0.17 -5.01
C TRP A 61 -11.73 -0.66 -6.46
N ASP A 62 -11.74 0.22 -7.47
CA ASP A 62 -11.74 -0.20 -8.87
C ASP A 62 -10.31 -0.40 -9.41
N GLU A 63 -9.88 -1.66 -9.48
CA GLU A 63 -8.54 -2.02 -9.97
C GLU A 63 -8.31 -1.58 -11.41
N GLN A 64 -9.38 -1.45 -12.21
CA GLN A 64 -9.33 -1.05 -13.61
C GLN A 64 -8.70 0.35 -13.82
N ILE A 65 -8.59 1.16 -12.77
CA ILE A 65 -7.98 2.50 -12.82
C ILE A 65 -6.45 2.42 -12.90
N SER A 66 -5.84 1.36 -12.37
CA SER A 66 -4.40 1.14 -12.55
C SER A 66 -4.06 0.67 -13.96
N LEU A 67 -2.80 0.88 -14.32
CA LEU A 67 -2.17 0.43 -15.56
C LEU A 67 -2.49 -1.03 -15.91
N THR A 68 -2.20 -1.96 -14.99
CA THR A 68 -2.36 -3.41 -15.19
C THR A 68 -3.74 -3.92 -14.81
N GLN A 69 -4.63 -3.06 -14.33
CA GLN A 69 -5.93 -3.46 -13.80
C GLN A 69 -5.84 -4.43 -12.61
N THR A 70 -4.75 -4.36 -11.84
CA THR A 70 -4.48 -5.23 -10.68
C THR A 70 -4.20 -4.46 -9.39
N VAL A 71 -4.33 -3.13 -9.41
CA VAL A 71 -4.10 -2.28 -8.24
C VAL A 71 -5.21 -1.22 -8.15
N ALA A 72 -5.79 -1.09 -6.96
CA ALA A 72 -6.65 0.01 -6.55
C ALA A 72 -6.09 0.61 -5.25
N CYS A 73 -6.65 1.74 -4.78
CA CYS A 73 -6.33 2.25 -3.44
C CYS A 73 -6.57 1.15 -2.38
N GLY A 74 -7.71 0.46 -2.52
CA GLY A 74 -8.09 -0.65 -1.67
C GLY A 74 -7.17 -1.86 -1.74
N THR A 75 -6.35 -2.05 -2.78
CA THR A 75 -5.37 -3.15 -2.83
C THR A 75 -4.34 -3.01 -1.72
N CYS A 76 -3.86 -1.80 -1.47
CA CYS A 76 -2.81 -1.48 -0.48
C CYS A 76 -3.35 -0.92 0.85
N HIS A 77 -4.64 -0.59 0.93
CA HIS A 77 -5.26 0.04 2.10
C HIS A 77 -6.50 -0.73 2.56
N ARG A 78 -6.27 -1.80 3.33
CA ARG A 78 -7.31 -2.75 3.76
C ARG A 78 -7.70 -2.51 5.21
N ALA A 79 -8.99 -2.38 5.49
CA ALA A 79 -9.48 -2.14 6.84
C ALA A 79 -9.16 -3.30 7.80
N PHE A 80 -9.19 -4.56 7.34
CA PHE A 80 -8.79 -5.70 8.19
C PHE A 80 -7.31 -5.67 8.56
N SER A 81 -6.49 -4.94 7.80
CA SER A 81 -5.07 -4.68 8.06
C SER A 81 -4.85 -3.29 8.67
N GLY A 82 -5.84 -2.78 9.41
CA GLY A 82 -5.78 -1.47 10.07
C GLY A 82 -5.70 -0.29 9.12
N GLY A 83 -6.05 -0.46 7.84
CA GLY A 83 -5.95 0.53 6.77
C GLY A 83 -4.62 0.52 6.02
N GLY A 84 -3.68 -0.36 6.37
CA GLY A 84 -2.43 -0.59 5.64
C GLY A 84 -2.51 -1.78 4.68
N ASP A 85 -1.36 -2.21 4.18
CA ASP A 85 -1.24 -3.31 3.22
C ASP A 85 -0.95 -4.63 3.95
N PRO A 86 -1.79 -5.67 3.80
CA PRO A 86 -1.57 -6.97 4.44
C PRO A 86 -0.50 -7.81 3.72
N ARG A 87 -0.21 -7.53 2.45
CA ARG A 87 0.63 -8.38 1.59
C ARG A 87 2.08 -8.54 2.08
N PRO A 88 2.75 -7.53 2.66
CA PRO A 88 4.14 -7.66 3.11
C PRO A 88 4.34 -8.65 4.26
N ILE A 89 3.29 -8.94 5.03
CA ILE A 89 3.34 -9.98 6.08
C ILE A 89 3.17 -11.38 5.48
N VAL A 90 2.42 -11.51 4.38
CA VAL A 90 2.14 -12.80 3.73
C VAL A 90 3.25 -13.20 2.77
N ASP A 91 3.75 -12.23 2.00
CA ASP A 91 4.82 -12.37 1.02
C ASP A 91 5.77 -11.17 1.13
N ALA A 92 6.73 -11.29 2.04
CA ALA A 92 7.71 -10.24 2.27
C ALA A 92 8.60 -10.01 1.04
N ASP A 93 8.95 -11.06 0.29
CA ASP A 93 9.88 -10.95 -0.84
C ASP A 93 9.22 -10.28 -2.04
N GLY A 94 7.94 -10.57 -2.33
CA GLY A 94 7.15 -9.85 -3.33
C GLY A 94 6.84 -8.40 -2.96
N ASN A 95 7.08 -7.98 -1.71
CA ASN A 95 6.82 -6.63 -1.20
C ASN A 95 8.07 -5.97 -0.57
N ARG A 96 9.26 -6.40 -0.99
CA ARG A 96 10.53 -5.87 -0.53
C ARG A 96 11.05 -4.83 -1.51
N ASN A 97 11.42 -3.67 -1.00
CA ASN A 97 12.24 -2.68 -1.71
C ASN A 97 13.66 -2.73 -1.11
N PRO A 98 14.73 -2.74 -1.92
CA PRO A 98 16.11 -2.90 -1.45
C PRO A 98 16.68 -1.64 -0.79
N GLY A 99 15.86 -0.63 -0.52
CA GLY A 99 16.28 0.53 0.24
C GLY A 99 17.27 1.42 -0.50
N ALA A 100 18.17 2.05 0.26
CA ALA A 100 19.07 3.08 -0.24
C ALA A 100 20.34 2.50 -0.87
N ASP A 101 20.75 1.29 -0.47
CA ASP A 101 21.94 0.62 -1.02
C ASP A 101 21.66 -0.12 -2.33
N GLY A 102 20.39 -0.39 -2.64
CA GLY A 102 19.94 -1.06 -3.85
C GLY A 102 20.22 -2.58 -3.85
N VAL A 103 20.50 -3.17 -2.69
CA VAL A 103 20.78 -4.59 -2.51
C VAL A 103 19.69 -5.22 -1.66
N PHE A 104 19.00 -6.23 -2.19
CA PHE A 104 17.98 -6.96 -1.44
C PHE A 104 18.57 -7.77 -0.27
N ALA A 105 17.73 -8.01 0.75
CA ALA A 105 18.04 -8.79 1.94
C ALA A 105 19.11 -8.14 2.83
N THR A 106 19.14 -6.81 2.86
CA THR A 106 20.00 -6.01 3.75
C THR A 106 19.15 -5.34 4.86
N ALA A 107 19.81 -4.59 5.75
CA ALA A 107 19.17 -4.01 6.93
C ALA A 107 18.38 -2.71 6.65
N ASP A 108 18.57 -2.09 5.49
CA ASP A 108 17.84 -0.90 5.05
C ASP A 108 16.70 -1.21 4.06
N ASP A 109 16.49 -2.50 3.75
CA ASP A 109 15.30 -2.98 3.07
C ASP A 109 14.03 -2.42 3.70
N VAL A 110 13.07 -2.13 2.82
CA VAL A 110 11.75 -1.65 3.20
C VAL A 110 10.71 -2.71 2.83
N LEU A 111 9.85 -3.04 3.80
CA LEU A 111 8.61 -3.76 3.52
C LEU A 111 7.53 -2.77 3.12
N GLY A 112 7.47 -2.52 1.81
CA GLY A 112 6.56 -1.59 1.15
C GLY A 112 5.32 -2.27 0.61
N SER A 113 4.68 -1.65 -0.38
CA SER A 113 3.55 -2.24 -1.11
C SER A 113 3.94 -2.47 -2.55
N ALA A 114 3.72 -3.69 -3.06
CA ALA A 114 3.84 -3.97 -4.48
C ALA A 114 2.73 -3.24 -5.26
N GLY A 115 3.13 -2.34 -6.16
CA GLY A 115 2.23 -1.68 -7.10
C GLY A 115 2.24 -2.38 -8.45
N VAL A 116 2.49 -1.62 -9.50
CA VAL A 116 2.51 -2.10 -10.89
C VAL A 116 3.96 -2.27 -11.40
N PRO A 117 4.19 -3.15 -12.38
CA PRO A 117 5.49 -3.27 -13.05
C PRO A 117 5.72 -2.06 -13.96
N ALA A 118 6.95 -1.83 -14.38
CA ALA A 118 7.27 -0.73 -15.29
C ALA A 118 6.66 -1.00 -16.68
N HIS A 119 6.02 0.00 -17.29
CA HIS A 119 5.49 -0.08 -18.66
C HIS A 119 5.84 1.17 -19.46
N GLU A 120 5.93 0.99 -20.79
CA GLU A 120 5.99 2.09 -21.75
C GLU A 120 4.60 2.68 -22.05
N ALA A 121 4.56 3.72 -22.87
CA ALA A 121 3.31 4.42 -23.20
C ALA A 121 2.27 3.52 -23.89
N GLN A 122 2.72 2.52 -24.64
CA GLN A 122 1.91 1.57 -25.39
C GLN A 122 1.39 0.41 -24.52
N GLY A 123 1.69 0.42 -23.22
CA GLY A 123 1.27 -0.61 -22.28
C GLY A 123 2.13 -1.88 -22.30
N LEU A 124 3.25 -1.92 -23.02
CA LEU A 124 4.18 -3.05 -22.95
C LEU A 124 5.08 -2.95 -21.71
N TYR A 125 5.49 -4.09 -21.17
CA TYR A 125 6.38 -4.15 -20.02
C TYR A 125 7.76 -3.62 -20.37
N LEU A 126 8.34 -2.89 -19.43
CA LEU A 126 9.72 -2.46 -19.46
C LEU A 126 10.52 -3.19 -18.39
N GLN A 127 11.84 -3.24 -18.60
CA GLN A 127 12.75 -3.66 -17.56
C GLN A 127 12.96 -2.52 -16.55
N ASP A 128 12.50 -2.73 -15.33
CA ASP A 128 12.92 -1.92 -14.20
C ASP A 128 14.34 -2.33 -13.75
N PRO A 129 15.26 -1.38 -13.50
CA PRO A 129 16.62 -1.70 -13.06
C PRO A 129 16.72 -2.48 -11.75
N THR A 130 15.71 -2.38 -10.89
CA THR A 130 15.66 -3.01 -9.57
C THR A 130 14.75 -4.23 -9.57
N PHE A 131 13.59 -4.15 -10.21
CA PHE A 131 12.53 -5.16 -10.14
C PHE A 131 12.40 -6.01 -11.41
N GLY A 132 13.19 -5.74 -12.46
CA GLY A 132 13.07 -6.44 -13.73
C GLY A 132 11.69 -6.24 -14.33
N THR A 133 11.00 -7.34 -14.66
CA THR A 133 9.60 -7.30 -15.13
C THR A 133 8.57 -7.51 -14.01
N ALA A 134 9.01 -7.64 -12.76
CA ALA A 134 8.12 -7.80 -11.62
C ALA A 134 7.48 -6.46 -11.19
N ASN A 135 6.50 -6.55 -10.28
CA ASN A 135 5.89 -5.36 -9.68
C ASN A 135 6.93 -4.54 -8.95
N GLN A 136 6.90 -3.22 -9.14
CA GLN A 136 7.72 -2.31 -8.37
C GLN A 136 7.17 -2.23 -6.95
N VAL A 137 8.06 -2.07 -5.97
CA VAL A 137 7.68 -1.93 -4.56
C VAL A 137 8.04 -0.53 -4.08
N GLY A 138 7.09 0.17 -3.45
CA GLY A 138 7.32 1.49 -2.89
C GLY A 138 8.39 1.53 -1.78
N GLY A 139 9.15 2.62 -1.69
CA GLY A 139 10.22 2.79 -0.68
C GLY A 139 9.76 3.10 0.75
N ARG A 140 8.46 2.96 1.04
CA ARG A 140 7.88 3.10 2.39
C ARG A 140 6.74 2.10 2.58
N ASN A 141 6.54 1.66 3.81
CA ASN A 141 5.35 0.93 4.24
C ASN A 141 4.09 1.80 4.05
N SER A 142 2.99 1.18 3.63
CA SER A 142 1.72 1.86 3.37
C SER A 142 1.07 2.37 4.67
N PRO A 143 0.90 3.70 4.86
CA PRO A 143 0.25 4.22 6.06
C PRO A 143 -1.26 3.89 6.05
N SER A 144 -1.87 3.90 7.23
CA SER A 144 -3.30 3.64 7.37
C SER A 144 -4.17 4.68 6.64
N ALA A 145 -5.09 4.21 5.80
CA ALA A 145 -6.21 5.02 5.28
C ALA A 145 -7.35 5.18 6.30
N VAL A 146 -7.43 4.31 7.31
CA VAL A 146 -8.46 4.37 8.35
C VAL A 146 -8.15 5.54 9.30
N ASN A 147 -9.15 6.39 9.53
CA ASN A 147 -9.06 7.67 10.22
C ASN A 147 -8.22 8.74 9.51
N ALA A 148 -7.82 8.56 8.24
CA ALA A 148 -7.02 9.55 7.52
C ALA A 148 -7.74 10.91 7.37
N GLY A 149 -9.09 10.92 7.38
CA GLY A 149 -9.91 12.12 7.32
C GLY A 149 -9.80 13.09 8.50
N PHE A 150 -9.08 12.73 9.57
CA PHE A 150 -8.84 13.62 10.71
C PHE A 150 -7.47 14.32 10.67
N THR A 151 -6.62 13.99 9.70
CA THR A 151 -5.23 14.49 9.64
C THR A 151 -5.13 15.71 8.71
N GLU A 152 -4.27 16.66 9.07
CA GLU A 152 -4.10 17.91 8.30
C GLU A 152 -3.03 17.78 7.21
N THR A 153 -2.16 16.77 7.33
CA THR A 153 -1.19 16.40 6.30
C THR A 153 -1.08 14.89 6.16
N LEU A 154 -0.90 14.42 4.92
CA LEU A 154 -0.85 13.00 4.58
C LEU A 154 0.48 12.58 3.94
N PHE A 155 0.66 11.27 3.87
CA PHE A 155 1.94 10.56 3.73
C PHE A 155 2.85 10.67 4.97
N TRP A 156 3.84 9.78 5.05
CA TRP A 156 4.83 9.78 6.14
C TRP A 156 5.64 11.08 6.24
N ASP A 157 5.85 11.80 5.14
CA ASP A 157 6.57 13.09 5.11
C ASP A 157 5.64 14.30 5.09
N GLY A 158 4.31 14.09 5.06
CA GLY A 158 3.32 15.17 5.05
C GLY A 158 3.35 16.00 3.77
N ARG A 159 3.76 15.43 2.63
CA ARG A 159 3.82 16.15 1.34
C ARG A 159 2.45 16.51 0.76
N ALA A 160 1.40 15.80 1.17
CA ALA A 160 0.02 16.17 0.84
C ALA A 160 -0.51 17.10 1.93
N GLY A 161 -0.56 18.40 1.62
CA GLY A 161 -1.01 19.46 2.54
C GLY A 161 -2.48 19.85 2.32
N SER A 162 -2.95 20.83 3.09
CA SER A 162 -4.37 21.17 3.21
C SER A 162 -4.98 21.94 2.04
N THR A 163 -4.22 22.25 0.98
CA THR A 163 -4.71 22.98 -0.19
C THR A 163 -4.78 22.06 -1.42
N LEU A 164 -5.89 22.11 -2.14
CA LEU A 164 -6.05 21.49 -3.46
C LEU A 164 -6.00 22.56 -4.55
N LEU A 165 -5.09 22.38 -5.49
CA LEU A 165 -5.02 23.19 -6.72
C LEU A 165 -5.62 22.38 -7.88
N ASP A 166 -6.24 23.08 -8.82
CA ASP A 166 -6.65 22.52 -10.10
C ASP A 166 -5.41 22.03 -10.84
N PRO A 167 -5.29 20.73 -11.14
CA PRO A 167 -4.12 20.20 -11.82
C PRO A 167 -3.92 20.76 -13.24
N ASN A 168 -4.97 21.27 -13.88
CA ASN A 168 -4.91 21.78 -15.25
C ASN A 168 -4.67 23.30 -15.32
N GLY A 169 -5.09 24.06 -14.31
CA GLY A 169 -5.07 25.52 -14.32
C GLY A 169 -4.32 26.18 -13.16
N GLY A 170 -3.92 25.41 -12.14
CA GLY A 170 -3.26 25.91 -10.93
C GLY A 170 -4.15 26.77 -10.02
N ALA A 171 -5.43 26.94 -10.35
CA ALA A 171 -6.37 27.68 -9.53
C ALA A 171 -6.63 26.93 -8.22
N THR A 172 -6.74 27.65 -7.10
CA THR A 172 -7.10 27.03 -5.82
C THR A 172 -8.56 26.55 -5.88
N LEU A 173 -8.76 25.23 -5.72
CA LEU A 173 -10.08 24.61 -5.67
C LEU A 173 -10.59 24.46 -4.23
N ILE A 174 -9.67 24.14 -3.30
CA ILE A 174 -9.95 24.05 -1.87
C ILE A 174 -8.80 24.73 -1.14
N ALA A 175 -9.08 25.78 -0.39
CA ALA A 175 -8.04 26.57 0.27
C ALA A 175 -7.44 25.86 1.49
N ASP A 176 -8.27 25.15 2.25
CA ASP A 176 -7.90 24.49 3.50
C ASP A 176 -8.71 23.20 3.73
N GLY A 177 -8.17 22.26 4.51
CA GLY A 177 -8.81 20.96 4.82
C GLY A 177 -8.78 19.92 3.68
N ALA A 178 -7.95 20.11 2.65
CA ALA A 178 -7.92 19.30 1.43
C ALA A 178 -6.83 18.20 1.40
N ALA A 179 -6.30 17.78 2.56
CA ALA A 179 -5.17 16.86 2.62
C ALA A 179 -5.46 15.53 1.88
N LEU A 180 -6.65 14.95 2.08
CA LEU A 180 -7.08 13.73 1.40
C LEU A 180 -7.22 13.94 -0.12
N GLU A 181 -7.86 15.04 -0.54
CA GLU A 181 -8.00 15.36 -1.95
C GLU A 181 -6.63 15.50 -2.64
N ASN A 182 -5.68 16.14 -1.97
CA ASN A 182 -4.32 16.29 -2.47
C ASN A 182 -3.57 14.95 -2.50
N GLN A 183 -3.73 14.12 -1.46
CA GLN A 183 -3.10 12.81 -1.37
C GLN A 183 -3.57 11.85 -2.47
N ALA A 184 -4.89 11.84 -2.76
CA ALA A 184 -5.51 10.92 -3.71
C ALA A 184 -4.97 11.07 -5.15
N LEU A 185 -4.38 12.22 -5.49
CA LEU A 185 -3.78 12.47 -6.81
C LEU A 185 -2.41 11.84 -7.00
N GLY A 186 -1.69 11.52 -5.93
CA GLY A 186 -0.31 11.01 -6.01
C GLY A 186 -0.21 9.58 -6.56
N PRO A 187 -0.86 8.59 -5.92
CA PRO A 187 -0.71 7.19 -6.30
C PRO A 187 -1.12 6.89 -7.75
N ILE A 188 -2.18 7.54 -8.24
CA ILE A 188 -2.74 7.34 -9.57
C ILE A 188 -1.82 7.79 -10.72
N VAL A 189 -0.76 8.56 -10.44
CA VAL A 189 0.27 8.94 -11.44
C VAL A 189 1.66 8.43 -11.09
N ASN A 190 1.80 7.70 -9.98
CA ASN A 190 3.06 7.13 -9.57
C ASN A 190 3.29 5.80 -10.30
N SER A 191 4.42 5.71 -11.02
CA SER A 191 4.76 4.55 -11.83
C SER A 191 5.04 3.28 -11.03
N ALA A 192 5.37 3.40 -9.75
CA ALA A 192 5.59 2.27 -8.86
C ALA A 192 4.32 1.89 -8.06
N GLU A 193 3.24 2.67 -8.15
CA GLU A 193 1.99 2.42 -7.43
C GLU A 193 0.88 1.97 -8.39
N MET A 194 0.37 2.86 -9.26
CA MET A 194 -0.79 2.56 -10.10
C MET A 194 -0.59 2.90 -11.59
N ALA A 195 0.40 3.72 -11.95
CA ALA A 195 0.53 4.26 -13.30
C ALA A 195 1.69 3.64 -14.09
N ARG A 196 1.78 3.97 -15.38
CA ARG A 196 3.02 3.77 -16.16
C ARG A 196 4.05 4.86 -15.86
N LEU A 197 5.28 4.66 -16.33
CA LEU A 197 6.30 5.69 -16.31
C LEU A 197 5.83 6.92 -17.12
N GLY A 198 5.85 8.09 -16.48
CA GLY A 198 5.38 9.34 -17.10
C GLY A 198 3.86 9.40 -17.32
N GLY A 199 3.09 8.61 -16.57
CA GLY A 199 1.63 8.70 -16.55
C GLY A 199 1.15 10.08 -16.12
N THR A 200 0.04 10.54 -16.68
CA THR A 200 -0.55 11.84 -16.38
C THR A 200 -1.95 11.71 -15.79
N LEU A 201 -2.46 12.78 -15.18
CA LEU A 201 -3.84 12.81 -14.70
C LEU A 201 -4.85 12.67 -15.84
N ALA A 202 -4.52 13.16 -17.05
CA ALA A 202 -5.36 12.97 -18.23
C ALA A 202 -5.48 11.49 -18.63
N ASP A 203 -4.41 10.71 -18.48
CA ASP A 203 -4.43 9.26 -18.72
C ASP A 203 -5.44 8.58 -17.79
N ILE A 204 -5.51 9.02 -16.54
CA ILE A 204 -6.44 8.48 -15.54
C ILE A 204 -7.88 8.92 -15.81
N GLU A 205 -8.10 10.17 -16.19
CA GLU A 205 -9.42 10.66 -16.61
C GLU A 205 -9.96 9.86 -17.80
N ALA A 206 -9.12 9.62 -18.82
CA ALA A 206 -9.45 8.81 -19.98
C ALA A 206 -9.72 7.35 -19.60
N ARG A 207 -8.91 6.77 -18.70
CA ARG A 207 -9.10 5.40 -18.21
C ARG A 207 -10.41 5.23 -17.47
N ILE A 208 -10.76 6.11 -16.53
CA ILE A 208 -12.06 6.06 -15.83
C ILE A 208 -13.22 6.19 -16.83
N ALA A 209 -13.09 7.03 -17.86
CA ALA A 209 -14.11 7.16 -18.90
C ALA A 209 -14.29 5.90 -19.77
N ALA A 210 -13.23 5.08 -19.90
CA ALA A 210 -13.20 3.92 -20.77
C ALA A 210 -13.63 2.61 -20.10
N VAL A 211 -13.81 2.59 -18.78
CA VAL A 211 -14.15 1.36 -18.03
C VAL A 211 -15.55 1.39 -17.42
N THR A 212 -16.08 0.21 -17.14
CA THR A 212 -17.36 0.03 -16.44
C THR A 212 -17.10 -0.05 -14.93
N PRO A 213 -17.83 0.69 -14.07
CA PRO A 213 -17.56 0.70 -12.63
C PRO A 213 -17.53 -0.69 -12.00
N LEU A 214 -16.41 -1.03 -11.35
CA LEU A 214 -16.18 -2.29 -10.62
C LEU A 214 -16.41 -3.58 -11.45
N ALA A 215 -16.27 -3.53 -12.77
CA ALA A 215 -16.62 -4.65 -13.64
C ALA A 215 -15.73 -5.91 -13.45
N LEU A 216 -14.52 -5.73 -12.91
CA LEU A 216 -13.63 -6.84 -12.53
C LEU A 216 -13.86 -7.37 -11.11
N ALA A 217 -14.54 -6.60 -10.25
CA ALA A 217 -14.73 -6.94 -8.86
C ALA A 217 -16.00 -7.79 -8.66
N THR A 218 -15.99 -8.63 -7.62
CA THR A 218 -17.17 -9.40 -7.19
C THR A 218 -17.61 -8.98 -5.79
N ASP A 219 -18.74 -9.51 -5.34
CA ASP A 219 -19.27 -9.26 -3.98
C ASP A 219 -19.40 -7.78 -3.63
N VAL A 220 -19.68 -6.95 -4.64
CA VAL A 220 -19.83 -5.49 -4.49
C VAL A 220 -20.91 -5.20 -3.44
N PRO A 221 -20.70 -4.29 -2.47
CA PRO A 221 -21.73 -3.92 -1.50
C PRO A 221 -23.07 -3.58 -2.17
N ALA A 222 -24.18 -4.06 -1.60
CA ALA A 222 -25.49 -4.00 -2.25
C ALA A 222 -25.99 -2.56 -2.51
N ASP A 223 -25.61 -1.62 -1.65
CA ASP A 223 -25.88 -0.19 -1.82
C ASP A 223 -25.06 0.42 -2.96
N TRP A 224 -23.83 -0.04 -3.18
CA TRP A 224 -23.01 0.35 -4.33
C TRP A 224 -23.53 -0.26 -5.63
N GLN A 225 -23.94 -1.53 -5.64
CA GLN A 225 -24.61 -2.14 -6.79
C GLN A 225 -25.87 -1.35 -7.18
N SER A 226 -26.68 -0.98 -6.18
CA SER A 226 -27.89 -0.18 -6.38
C SER A 226 -27.59 1.24 -6.87
N PHE A 227 -26.46 1.82 -6.45
CA PHE A 227 -26.00 3.11 -6.95
C PHE A 227 -25.45 3.00 -8.36
N ILE A 228 -24.65 1.99 -8.69
CA ILE A 228 -24.13 1.79 -10.05
C ILE A 228 -25.30 1.55 -11.00
N ALA A 229 -26.17 0.58 -10.72
CA ALA A 229 -27.38 0.27 -11.49
C ALA A 229 -27.16 0.22 -13.02
N GLY A 230 -26.00 -0.30 -13.46
CA GLY A 230 -25.61 -0.39 -14.88
C GLY A 230 -25.20 0.93 -15.55
N ARG A 231 -25.01 2.00 -14.77
CA ARG A 231 -24.57 3.31 -15.27
C ARG A 231 -23.04 3.36 -15.41
N ASP A 232 -22.57 4.16 -16.36
CA ASP A 232 -21.15 4.47 -16.54
C ASP A 232 -20.66 5.54 -15.54
N TYR A 233 -19.34 5.77 -15.49
CA TYR A 233 -18.78 6.79 -14.61
C TYR A 233 -19.28 8.20 -14.93
N ALA A 234 -19.46 8.57 -16.20
CA ALA A 234 -19.97 9.90 -16.55
C ALA A 234 -21.33 10.20 -15.88
N ALA A 235 -22.24 9.22 -15.84
CA ALA A 235 -23.50 9.34 -15.12
C ALA A 235 -23.32 9.39 -13.60
N LEU A 236 -22.39 8.63 -13.01
CA LEU A 236 -22.11 8.68 -11.58
C LEU A 236 -21.47 10.02 -11.14
N PHE A 237 -20.56 10.57 -11.95
CA PHE A 237 -20.01 11.91 -11.74
C PHE A 237 -21.09 12.98 -11.85
N ASN A 238 -22.03 12.85 -12.79
CA ASN A 238 -23.15 13.77 -12.90
C ASN A 238 -24.04 13.76 -11.66
N GLU A 239 -24.29 12.60 -11.06
CA GLU A 239 -25.04 12.53 -9.79
C GLU A 239 -24.27 13.14 -8.61
N ALA A 240 -22.95 12.91 -8.52
CA ALA A 240 -22.14 13.39 -7.41
C ALA A 240 -21.77 14.89 -7.48
N PHE A 241 -21.61 15.44 -8.69
CA PHE A 241 -21.09 16.78 -8.92
C PHE A 241 -21.99 17.68 -9.78
N GLY A 242 -23.12 17.16 -10.29
CA GLY A 242 -23.97 17.88 -11.23
C GLY A 242 -23.34 18.09 -12.61
N SER A 243 -22.28 17.35 -12.94
CA SER A 243 -21.64 17.37 -14.26
C SER A 243 -21.09 16.00 -14.62
N SER A 244 -21.20 15.63 -15.91
CA SER A 244 -20.67 14.37 -16.42
C SER A 244 -19.16 14.34 -16.64
N ASP A 245 -18.46 15.49 -16.55
CA ASP A 245 -17.02 15.49 -16.80
C ASP A 245 -16.26 14.75 -15.69
N ILE A 246 -15.45 13.79 -16.11
CA ILE A 246 -14.51 13.06 -15.28
C ILE A 246 -13.24 13.91 -15.24
N THR A 247 -12.88 14.39 -14.05
CA THR A 247 -11.66 15.19 -13.84
C THR A 247 -10.92 14.67 -12.63
N ALA A 248 -9.59 14.80 -12.61
CA ALA A 248 -8.76 14.42 -11.49
C ALA A 248 -9.18 15.10 -10.19
N ALA A 249 -9.59 16.37 -10.24
CA ALA A 249 -10.11 17.09 -9.08
C ALA A 249 -11.40 16.45 -8.52
N ARG A 250 -12.35 16.08 -9.39
CA ARG A 250 -13.60 15.40 -8.96
C ARG A 250 -13.33 13.98 -8.47
N PHE A 251 -12.39 13.26 -9.10
CA PHE A 251 -11.91 11.97 -8.60
C PHE A 251 -11.38 12.10 -7.17
N ALA A 252 -10.43 13.02 -6.94
CA ALA A 252 -9.86 13.29 -5.63
C ALA A 252 -10.91 13.67 -4.58
N MET A 253 -11.85 14.56 -4.94
CA MET A 253 -12.95 14.96 -4.06
C MET A 253 -13.90 13.81 -3.71
N ALA A 254 -14.18 12.90 -4.65
CA ALA A 254 -15.01 11.74 -4.40
C ALA A 254 -14.30 10.74 -3.48
N VAL A 255 -13.06 10.36 -3.80
CA VAL A 255 -12.25 9.43 -2.99
C VAL A 255 -12.08 9.97 -1.56
N ALA A 256 -11.71 11.24 -1.42
CA ALA A 256 -11.61 11.90 -0.11
C ALA A 256 -12.92 11.95 0.67
N SER A 257 -14.08 11.98 -0.02
CA SER A 257 -15.38 11.90 0.65
C SER A 257 -15.61 10.51 1.24
N TYR A 258 -15.22 9.46 0.53
CA TYR A 258 -15.29 8.08 1.02
C TYR A 258 -14.33 7.83 2.17
N GLU A 259 -13.07 8.26 2.07
CA GLU A 259 -12.06 8.04 3.11
C GLU A 259 -12.43 8.72 4.44
N ARG A 260 -13.12 9.87 4.41
CA ARG A 260 -13.69 10.52 5.61
C ARG A 260 -14.76 9.68 6.33
N THR A 261 -15.26 8.60 5.71
CA THR A 261 -16.19 7.67 6.36
C THR A 261 -15.49 6.50 7.07
N LEU A 262 -14.21 6.26 6.78
CA LEU A 262 -13.45 5.11 7.28
C LEU A 262 -12.93 5.37 8.70
N ASN A 263 -13.84 5.40 9.68
CA ASN A 263 -13.54 5.82 11.05
C ASN A 263 -13.62 4.66 12.05
N ALA A 264 -12.49 4.36 12.71
CA ALA A 264 -12.36 3.36 13.77
C ALA A 264 -12.73 3.97 15.14
N ASN A 265 -14.01 4.25 15.32
CA ASN A 265 -14.57 4.96 16.48
C ASN A 265 -15.38 4.07 17.44
N GLN A 266 -15.33 2.75 17.30
CA GLN A 266 -16.04 1.79 18.17
C GLN A 266 -15.07 0.77 18.78
N THR A 267 -14.02 1.26 19.45
CA THR A 267 -13.04 0.42 20.16
C THR A 267 -13.45 0.18 21.63
N PRO A 268 -12.88 -0.83 22.32
CA PRO A 268 -13.05 -0.96 23.76
C PRO A 268 -12.58 0.27 24.55
N PHE A 269 -11.55 0.98 24.05
CA PHE A 269 -11.13 2.26 24.63
C PHE A 269 -12.22 3.33 24.51
N ASP A 270 -12.89 3.45 23.37
CA ASP A 270 -14.00 4.41 23.19
C ASP A 270 -15.16 4.10 24.15
N ALA A 271 -15.48 2.82 24.32
CA ALA A 271 -16.49 2.38 25.28
C ALA A 271 -16.11 2.77 26.73
N GLU A 272 -14.86 2.54 27.15
CA GLU A 272 -14.41 2.95 28.48
C GLU A 272 -14.37 4.48 28.65
N ALA A 273 -13.94 5.22 27.63
CA ALA A 273 -13.92 6.68 27.63
C ALA A 273 -15.34 7.28 27.73
N SER A 274 -16.35 6.58 27.20
CA SER A 274 -17.77 6.93 27.34
C SER A 274 -18.41 6.50 28.67
N GLY A 275 -17.64 5.88 29.56
CA GLY A 275 -18.08 5.44 30.89
C GLY A 275 -18.58 3.99 30.96
N THR A 276 -18.46 3.21 29.88
CA THR A 276 -18.79 1.77 29.86
C THR A 276 -17.53 0.94 30.16
N PRO A 277 -17.40 0.28 31.33
CA PRO A 277 -16.20 -0.50 31.64
C PRO A 277 -15.95 -1.60 30.61
N SER A 278 -14.85 -1.49 29.87
CA SER A 278 -14.56 -2.37 28.72
C SER A 278 -13.12 -2.92 28.73
N LEU A 279 -12.21 -2.29 29.47
CA LEU A 279 -10.82 -2.74 29.57
C LEU A 279 -10.60 -3.72 30.73
N THR A 280 -9.80 -4.74 30.49
CA THR A 280 -9.33 -5.66 31.52
C THR A 280 -8.38 -4.96 32.49
N THR A 281 -8.07 -5.61 33.62
CA THR A 281 -7.07 -5.08 34.57
C THR A 281 -5.69 -4.91 33.93
N GLN A 282 -5.28 -5.83 33.04
CA GLN A 282 -4.00 -5.75 32.34
C GLN A 282 -3.97 -4.59 31.35
N GLU A 283 -5.04 -4.42 30.56
CA GLU A 283 -5.17 -3.33 29.59
C GLU A 283 -5.17 -1.95 30.28
N ARG A 284 -5.84 -1.81 31.43
CA ARG A 284 -5.80 -0.58 32.25
C ARG A 284 -4.41 -0.31 32.82
N ALA A 285 -3.71 -1.34 33.29
CA ALA A 285 -2.31 -1.21 33.70
C ALA A 285 -1.40 -0.81 32.53
N GLY A 286 -1.69 -1.32 31.31
CA GLY A 286 -1.00 -0.95 30.09
C GLY A 286 -1.18 0.51 29.70
N ARG A 287 -2.41 1.02 29.79
CA ARG A 287 -2.71 2.45 29.61
C ARG A 287 -1.95 3.31 30.60
N GLN A 288 -1.86 2.89 31.86
CA GLN A 288 -1.07 3.59 32.87
C GLN A 288 0.42 3.61 32.50
N VAL A 289 0.97 2.50 32.01
CA VAL A 289 2.36 2.45 31.50
C VAL A 289 2.52 3.40 30.31
N PHE A 290 1.60 3.42 29.35
CA PHE A 290 1.62 4.33 28.19
C PHE A 290 1.71 5.80 28.60
N ASP A 291 0.95 6.20 29.62
CA ASP A 291 1.00 7.57 30.15
C ASP A 291 2.32 7.85 30.90
N GLN A 292 2.76 6.93 31.77
CA GLN A 292 3.94 7.12 32.61
C GLN A 292 5.25 7.08 31.84
N ALA A 293 5.33 6.26 30.79
CA ALA A 293 6.47 6.17 29.88
C ALA A 293 6.54 7.37 28.92
N GLY A 294 5.53 8.24 28.89
CA GLY A 294 5.54 9.45 28.09
C GLY A 294 5.13 9.26 26.63
N CYS A 295 4.59 8.10 26.24
CA CYS A 295 4.13 7.82 24.87
C CYS A 295 3.12 8.87 24.38
N ARG A 296 2.26 9.35 25.29
CA ARG A 296 1.24 10.37 25.02
C ARG A 296 1.81 11.73 24.57
N ARG A 297 3.11 12.00 24.75
CA ARG A 297 3.74 13.24 24.27
C ARG A 297 3.64 13.39 22.75
N CYS A 298 3.71 12.28 22.01
CA CYS A 298 3.51 12.26 20.56
C CYS A 298 2.20 11.53 20.21
N HIS A 299 1.81 10.51 20.97
CA HIS A 299 0.58 9.74 20.71
C HIS A 299 -0.60 10.18 21.59
N GLY A 300 -0.87 11.49 21.58
CA GLY A 300 -1.94 12.13 22.35
C GLY A 300 -3.26 12.28 21.59
N GLY A 301 -4.31 12.69 22.30
CA GLY A 301 -5.59 13.09 21.69
C GLY A 301 -6.43 11.92 21.14
N ALA A 302 -7.46 12.26 20.37
CA ALA A 302 -8.46 11.30 19.92
C ALA A 302 -7.90 10.23 18.96
N LEU A 303 -6.89 10.57 18.15
CA LEU A 303 -6.24 9.65 17.21
C LEU A 303 -5.04 8.90 17.80
N PHE A 304 -4.63 9.24 19.03
CA PHE A 304 -3.33 8.83 19.57
C PHE A 304 -2.18 9.28 18.65
N SER A 305 -2.23 10.54 18.22
CA SER A 305 -1.21 11.20 17.39
C SER A 305 -1.30 12.70 17.60
N ASP A 306 -0.14 13.35 17.60
CA ASP A 306 0.04 14.80 17.62
C ASP A 306 0.09 15.41 16.21
N ASP A 307 -0.01 14.57 15.18
CA ASP A 307 0.10 14.90 13.75
C ASP A 307 1.39 15.67 13.37
N ASN A 308 2.43 15.59 14.22
CA ASN A 308 3.73 16.25 13.98
C ASN A 308 4.76 15.28 13.40
N PHE A 309 5.95 15.82 13.09
CA PHE A 309 7.06 15.11 12.47
C PHE A 309 8.21 14.95 13.45
N HIS A 310 8.63 13.71 13.69
CA HIS A 310 9.71 13.39 14.62
C HIS A 310 10.73 12.46 13.97
N TYR A 311 12.01 12.72 14.22
CA TYR A 311 13.05 11.72 13.97
C TYR A 311 13.26 10.90 15.25
N ILE A 312 12.90 9.61 15.19
CA ILE A 312 12.95 8.70 16.34
C ILE A 312 14.18 7.80 16.35
N GLY A 313 15.07 7.91 15.35
CA GLY A 313 16.29 7.08 15.31
C GLY A 313 16.05 5.61 14.99
N VAL A 314 14.96 5.28 14.29
CA VAL A 314 14.68 3.90 13.84
C VAL A 314 15.63 3.44 12.72
N ARG A 315 16.08 4.39 11.89
CA ARG A 315 17.07 4.19 10.82
C ARG A 315 18.00 5.39 10.72
N ALA A 316 19.11 5.24 9.99
CA ALA A 316 20.01 6.36 9.70
C ALA A 316 19.25 7.53 9.07
N GLN A 317 19.49 8.74 9.57
CA GLN A 317 18.74 9.95 9.19
C GLN A 317 18.80 10.29 7.68
N ASN A 318 19.82 9.80 6.97
CA ASN A 318 20.01 10.02 5.54
C ASN A 318 19.49 8.87 4.65
N ALA A 319 19.04 7.76 5.23
CA ALA A 319 18.49 6.64 4.45
C ALA A 319 17.19 7.03 3.74
N ASP A 320 16.43 7.97 4.30
CA ASP A 320 15.29 8.61 3.65
C ASP A 320 15.18 10.04 4.20
N PRO A 321 15.05 11.05 3.32
CA PRO A 321 14.95 12.44 3.74
C PRO A 321 13.73 12.72 4.64
N GLY A 322 12.63 11.95 4.53
CA GLY A 322 11.39 12.21 5.26
C GLY A 322 10.86 13.62 5.00
N ARG A 323 10.43 14.31 6.05
CA ARG A 323 9.92 15.69 6.00
C ARG A 323 10.91 16.72 5.44
N PHE A 324 12.22 16.43 5.42
CA PHE A 324 13.19 17.30 4.74
C PHE A 324 12.90 17.42 3.24
N ALA A 325 12.42 16.36 2.57
CA ALA A 325 12.08 16.41 1.15
C ALA A 325 10.99 17.45 0.83
N VAL A 326 10.11 17.73 1.80
CA VAL A 326 9.02 18.70 1.67
C VAL A 326 9.46 20.11 2.04
N THR A 327 10.32 20.25 3.06
CA THR A 327 10.59 21.54 3.71
C THR A 327 11.95 22.14 3.41
N GLY A 328 12.93 21.35 2.97
CA GLY A 328 14.34 21.76 2.83
C GLY A 328 15.06 22.09 4.15
N ASN A 329 14.39 21.96 5.31
CA ASN A 329 14.98 22.28 6.61
C ASN A 329 15.73 21.07 7.19
N ASN A 330 17.05 21.20 7.40
CA ASN A 330 17.88 20.13 7.95
C ASN A 330 17.40 19.58 9.31
N ALA A 331 16.66 20.36 10.11
CA ALA A 331 16.07 19.87 11.36
C ALA A 331 14.99 18.78 11.14
N HIS A 332 14.42 18.69 9.94
CA HIS A 332 13.36 17.74 9.58
C HIS A 332 13.87 16.48 8.87
N ARG A 333 15.18 16.33 8.71
CA ARG A 333 15.75 15.20 7.97
C ARG A 333 15.50 13.89 8.73
N GLY A 334 15.02 12.89 8.00
CA GLY A 334 14.60 11.59 8.52
C GLY A 334 13.31 11.63 9.36
N ALA A 335 12.74 12.81 9.60
CA ALA A 335 11.54 12.93 10.43
C ALA A 335 10.31 12.45 9.66
N MET A 336 9.49 11.65 10.33
CA MET A 336 8.24 11.12 9.81
C MET A 336 7.07 11.55 10.70
N ARG A 337 5.89 11.63 10.11
CA ARG A 337 4.64 11.94 10.80
C ARG A 337 4.37 10.88 11.87
N THR A 338 3.92 11.31 13.04
CA THR A 338 3.42 10.40 14.08
C THR A 338 2.15 9.70 13.58
N PRO A 339 2.15 8.38 13.35
CA PRO A 339 0.92 7.69 12.94
C PRO A 339 -0.06 7.61 14.11
N GLY A 340 -1.36 7.58 13.80
CA GLY A 340 -2.39 7.26 14.80
C GLY A 340 -2.25 5.81 15.28
N LEU A 341 -2.61 5.54 16.54
CA LEU A 341 -2.52 4.18 17.12
C LEU A 341 -3.85 3.43 17.12
N ARG A 342 -4.93 4.01 16.60
CA ARG A 342 -6.18 3.28 16.37
C ARG A 342 -5.95 2.19 15.33
N ASN A 343 -6.45 0.99 15.60
CA ASN A 343 -6.23 -0.23 14.83
C ASN A 343 -4.76 -0.65 14.69
N VAL A 344 -3.84 -0.16 15.54
CA VAL A 344 -2.41 -0.46 15.38
C VAL A 344 -2.12 -1.96 15.40
N GLU A 345 -2.86 -2.75 16.19
CA GLU A 345 -2.78 -4.22 16.21
C GLU A 345 -2.88 -4.88 14.83
N LEU A 346 -3.67 -4.28 13.93
CA LEU A 346 -3.97 -4.84 12.61
C LEU A 346 -2.97 -4.38 11.54
N SER A 347 -2.12 -3.39 11.85
CA SER A 347 -1.36 -2.62 10.85
C SER A 347 0.09 -3.06 10.67
N ALA A 348 0.42 -4.29 11.02
CA ALA A 348 1.77 -4.82 10.77
C ALA A 348 2.06 -4.88 9.24
N PRO A 349 3.33 -4.69 8.83
CA PRO A 349 4.48 -4.38 9.67
C PRO A 349 4.57 -2.90 10.05
N TYR A 350 5.37 -2.59 11.06
CA TYR A 350 5.41 -1.26 11.70
C TYR A 350 6.59 -0.41 11.24
N MET A 351 6.44 0.91 11.46
CA MET A 351 7.35 1.99 11.05
C MET A 351 7.27 2.29 9.55
N ALA A 352 7.83 3.43 9.13
CA ALA A 352 7.77 3.87 7.74
C ALA A 352 8.50 2.94 6.76
N ASP A 353 9.35 2.04 7.25
CA ASP A 353 10.06 1.02 6.47
C ASP A 353 9.56 -0.41 6.73
N GLY A 354 8.55 -0.59 7.59
CA GLY A 354 7.98 -1.92 7.86
C GLY A 354 8.95 -2.91 8.52
N ARG A 355 9.98 -2.44 9.23
CA ARG A 355 11.04 -3.32 9.75
C ARG A 355 10.63 -4.19 10.94
N PHE A 356 9.57 -3.83 11.66
CA PHE A 356 9.10 -4.59 12.83
C PHE A 356 7.83 -5.36 12.46
N ALA A 357 7.81 -6.65 12.74
CA ALA A 357 6.66 -7.51 12.49
C ALA A 357 5.63 -7.47 13.63
N THR A 358 6.06 -7.10 14.85
CA THR A 358 5.22 -7.19 16.06
C THR A 358 5.23 -5.91 16.89
N LEU A 359 4.13 -5.67 17.64
CA LEU A 359 4.07 -4.58 18.62
C LEU A 359 5.07 -4.78 19.76
N GLU A 360 5.41 -6.03 20.07
CA GLU A 360 6.46 -6.38 21.02
C GLU A 360 7.82 -5.79 20.57
N GLU A 361 8.20 -5.95 19.30
CA GLU A 361 9.43 -5.35 18.76
C GLU A 361 9.38 -3.82 18.77
N VAL A 362 8.22 -3.23 18.48
CA VAL A 362 8.01 -1.77 18.59
C VAL A 362 8.22 -1.28 20.02
N VAL A 363 7.66 -1.98 21.01
CA VAL A 363 7.84 -1.65 22.43
C VAL A 363 9.29 -1.82 22.85
N GLU A 364 9.97 -2.89 22.41
CA GLU A 364 11.40 -3.08 22.66
C GLU A 364 12.26 -2.00 21.99
N PHE A 365 11.83 -1.44 20.86
CA PHE A 365 12.51 -0.31 20.20
C PHE A 365 12.45 0.96 21.04
N TYR A 366 11.26 1.35 21.49
CA TYR A 366 11.14 2.51 22.36
C TYR A 366 11.78 2.28 23.74
N ASP A 367 11.76 1.05 24.27
CA ASP A 367 12.37 0.73 25.57
C ASP A 367 13.90 0.93 25.57
N ARG A 368 14.57 0.62 24.46
CA ARG A 368 16.01 0.87 24.27
C ARG A 368 16.35 2.29 23.79
N GLY A 369 15.34 3.11 23.50
CA GLY A 369 15.48 4.50 23.05
C GLY A 369 15.50 4.60 21.53
N ALA A 370 16.67 4.44 20.91
CA ALA A 370 16.85 4.55 19.46
C ALA A 370 17.98 3.63 18.97
N ASP A 371 17.90 3.21 17.70
CA ASP A 371 18.97 2.43 17.05
C ASP A 371 20.02 3.35 16.40
N PHE A 372 19.63 4.58 16.04
CA PHE A 372 20.45 5.59 15.40
C PHE A 372 20.31 6.94 16.10
N THR A 373 21.41 7.69 16.19
CA THR A 373 21.44 9.04 16.79
C THR A 373 21.79 10.09 15.74
N ALA A 374 21.18 11.27 15.88
CA ALA A 374 21.46 12.45 15.06
C ALA A 374 21.15 13.73 15.85
N PRO A 375 21.65 14.91 15.43
CA PRO A 375 21.41 16.17 16.15
C PRO A 375 19.93 16.57 16.32
N ASN A 376 19.03 16.05 15.47
CA ASN A 376 17.60 16.31 15.53
C ASN A 376 16.79 15.12 16.08
N LEU A 377 17.44 14.13 16.71
CA LEU A 377 16.74 13.08 17.44
C LEU A 377 15.77 13.73 18.43
N ALA A 378 14.51 13.29 18.41
CA ALA A 378 13.50 13.86 19.27
C ALA A 378 13.91 13.70 20.74
N PRO A 379 13.89 14.79 21.54
CA PRO A 379 14.43 14.79 22.91
C PRO A 379 13.62 13.92 23.89
N GLN A 380 12.48 13.39 23.47
CA GLN A 380 11.67 12.45 24.22
C GLN A 380 12.12 11.00 24.06
N ILE A 381 13.05 10.72 23.14
CA ILE A 381 13.51 9.38 22.79
C ILE A 381 14.73 9.03 23.65
N ASP A 382 14.47 8.39 24.78
CA ASP A 382 15.44 7.92 25.76
C ASP A 382 15.08 6.49 26.22
N PRO A 383 16.05 5.69 26.73
CA PRO A 383 15.74 4.37 27.28
C PRO A 383 14.71 4.43 28.41
N LEU A 384 13.64 3.65 28.29
CA LEU A 384 12.50 3.66 29.23
C LEU A 384 12.69 2.74 30.43
N ASN A 385 13.54 1.72 30.31
CA ASN A 385 13.83 0.72 31.35
C ASN A 385 12.57 0.04 31.92
N LEU A 386 11.63 -0.31 31.04
CA LEU A 386 10.39 -0.99 31.39
C LEU A 386 10.68 -2.43 31.83
N SER A 387 10.07 -2.85 32.94
CA SER A 387 10.06 -4.26 33.33
C SER A 387 9.30 -5.11 32.30
N THR A 388 9.60 -6.40 32.23
CA THR A 388 8.88 -7.35 31.35
C THR A 388 7.36 -7.28 31.51
N GLN A 389 6.87 -7.12 32.74
CA GLN A 389 5.43 -6.97 33.00
C GLN A 389 4.88 -5.66 32.45
N GLN A 390 5.62 -4.55 32.56
CA GLN A 390 5.19 -3.27 32.01
C GLN A 390 5.12 -3.31 30.48
N LYS A 391 6.09 -3.94 29.81
CA LYS A 391 6.06 -4.15 28.36
C LYS A 391 4.86 -5.00 27.94
N ALA A 392 4.62 -6.11 28.62
CA ALA A 392 3.46 -6.97 28.36
C ALA A 392 2.12 -6.23 28.57
N ASN A 393 2.02 -5.40 29.61
CA ASN A 393 0.84 -4.59 29.86
C ASN A 393 0.66 -3.53 28.74
N LEU A 394 1.73 -2.85 28.34
CA LEU A 394 1.70 -1.85 27.27
C LEU A 394 1.24 -2.45 25.94
N VAL A 395 1.79 -3.60 25.56
CA VAL A 395 1.35 -4.34 24.37
C VAL A 395 -0.13 -4.71 24.46
N ALA A 396 -0.59 -5.20 25.63
CA ALA A 396 -2.01 -5.52 25.82
C ALA A 396 -2.90 -4.28 25.63
N PHE A 397 -2.43 -3.09 26.00
CA PHE A 397 -3.16 -1.84 25.75
C PHE A 397 -3.18 -1.43 24.27
N LEU A 398 -2.07 -1.59 23.54
CA LEU A 398 -1.97 -1.23 22.12
C LEU A 398 -2.76 -2.17 21.20
N LYS A 399 -3.08 -3.38 21.67
CA LYS A 399 -3.85 -4.38 20.94
C LYS A 399 -5.36 -4.09 21.01
N ARG A 400 -6.15 -5.06 21.48
CA ARG A 400 -7.61 -5.04 21.57
C ARG A 400 -8.22 -3.69 21.98
N PRO A 401 -7.71 -2.94 22.98
CA PRO A 401 -8.33 -1.68 23.38
C PRO A 401 -8.39 -0.62 22.29
N LEU A 402 -7.47 -0.61 21.33
CA LEU A 402 -7.42 0.38 20.25
C LEU A 402 -7.95 -0.17 18.92
N THR A 403 -8.39 -1.42 18.88
CA THR A 403 -8.86 -2.10 17.67
C THR A 403 -10.38 -2.03 17.55
N ASP A 404 -10.87 -1.53 16.42
CA ASP A 404 -12.29 -1.52 16.08
C ASP A 404 -12.68 -2.87 15.45
N PRO A 405 -13.57 -3.67 16.08
CA PRO A 405 -13.96 -4.97 15.56
C PRO A 405 -14.56 -4.91 14.16
N ARG A 406 -15.16 -3.78 13.75
CA ARG A 406 -15.75 -3.63 12.42
C ARG A 406 -14.68 -3.56 11.33
N SER A 407 -13.52 -2.98 11.65
CA SER A 407 -12.36 -2.91 10.75
C SER A 407 -11.82 -4.31 10.47
N ALA A 408 -11.59 -5.11 11.51
CA ALA A 408 -11.13 -6.49 11.40
C ALA A 408 -12.12 -7.40 10.64
N ALA A 409 -13.42 -7.15 10.80
CA ALA A 409 -14.48 -7.90 10.14
C ALA A 409 -14.88 -7.34 8.76
N GLU A 410 -14.30 -6.22 8.32
CA GLU A 410 -14.71 -5.45 7.13
C GLU A 410 -16.22 -5.25 7.02
N SER A 411 -16.84 -4.94 8.15
CA SER A 411 -18.26 -4.57 8.23
C SER A 411 -18.37 -3.04 8.23
N GLY A 412 -19.55 -2.51 7.90
CA GLY A 412 -19.75 -1.06 7.68
C GLY A 412 -19.07 -0.19 8.75
N PRO A 413 -18.44 0.96 8.40
CA PRO A 413 -18.26 1.57 7.08
C PRO A 413 -17.16 0.91 6.22
N PHE A 414 -16.58 -0.20 6.66
CA PHE A 414 -15.43 -0.84 6.02
C PHE A 414 -15.79 -1.95 5.02
N ALA A 415 -17.08 -2.10 4.70
CA ALA A 415 -17.52 -3.07 3.70
C ALA A 415 -16.94 -2.71 2.32
N ARG A 416 -16.53 -3.74 1.58
CA ARG A 416 -15.81 -3.61 0.31
C ARG A 416 -16.19 -4.73 -0.66
N PRO A 417 -15.90 -4.58 -1.96
CA PRO A 417 -15.93 -5.69 -2.91
C PRO A 417 -14.74 -6.65 -2.69
N THR A 418 -14.83 -7.82 -3.32
CA THR A 418 -13.70 -8.72 -3.58
C THR A 418 -13.01 -8.27 -4.87
N LEU A 419 -11.70 -8.02 -4.81
CA LEU A 419 -10.94 -7.57 -5.98
C LEU A 419 -10.65 -8.70 -6.97
N PHE A 420 -10.31 -8.38 -8.22
CA PHE A 420 -9.93 -9.38 -9.22
C PHE A 420 -8.69 -10.14 -8.79
N THR A 421 -7.72 -9.43 -8.19
CA THR A 421 -6.49 -10.02 -7.62
C THR A 421 -6.74 -10.98 -6.45
N GLU A 422 -7.94 -10.98 -5.86
CA GLU A 422 -8.37 -11.93 -4.82
C GLU A 422 -9.13 -13.13 -5.41
N SER A 423 -9.42 -13.12 -6.70
CA SER A 423 -10.27 -14.11 -7.37
C SER A 423 -9.48 -15.31 -7.93
N THR A 424 -10.20 -16.35 -8.34
CA THR A 424 -9.60 -17.51 -9.03
C THR A 424 -9.34 -17.27 -10.52
N ASN A 425 -9.69 -16.08 -11.03
CA ASN A 425 -9.47 -15.70 -12.42
C ASN A 425 -8.11 -15.05 -12.68
N VAL A 426 -7.35 -14.73 -11.62
CA VAL A 426 -5.96 -14.29 -11.75
C VAL A 426 -5.18 -15.39 -12.48
N PRO A 427 -4.37 -15.06 -13.50
CA PRO A 427 -3.55 -16.06 -14.14
C PRO A 427 -2.56 -16.67 -13.15
N VAL A 428 -2.37 -17.98 -13.20
CA VAL A 428 -1.53 -18.72 -12.24
C VAL A 428 -0.53 -19.59 -12.99
N GLU A 429 0.72 -19.60 -12.54
CA GLU A 429 1.70 -20.57 -13.00
C GLU A 429 1.29 -21.99 -12.57
N VAL A 430 1.21 -22.92 -13.54
CA VAL A 430 0.76 -24.30 -13.32
C VAL A 430 1.81 -25.36 -13.68
N ALA A 431 2.86 -24.97 -14.40
CA ALA A 431 3.98 -25.85 -14.70
C ALA A 431 5.24 -25.02 -14.96
N PRO A 432 6.43 -25.52 -14.59
CA PRO A 432 7.66 -24.77 -14.74
C PRO A 432 8.05 -24.56 -16.20
N GLY A 433 8.94 -23.60 -16.41
CA GLY A 433 9.64 -23.44 -17.68
C GLY A 433 10.61 -24.58 -17.95
N GLN A 434 11.08 -24.66 -19.19
CA GLN A 434 12.06 -25.66 -19.63
C GLN A 434 13.19 -24.92 -20.34
N ALA A 435 14.41 -25.16 -19.89
CA ALA A 435 15.58 -24.71 -20.62
C ALA A 435 15.62 -25.42 -21.98
N GLY A 436 16.01 -24.69 -23.02
CA GLY A 436 16.15 -25.30 -24.33
C GLY A 436 17.41 -26.17 -24.43
N PRO A 437 17.57 -26.91 -25.54
CA PRO A 437 18.69 -27.84 -25.71
C PRO A 437 20.07 -27.15 -25.79
N LEU A 438 20.12 -25.83 -26.02
CA LEU A 438 21.35 -25.09 -26.29
C LEU A 438 21.68 -24.03 -25.22
N SER A 439 20.71 -23.65 -24.37
CA SER A 439 20.97 -22.75 -23.25
C SER A 439 20.47 -23.34 -21.94
N ALA A 440 21.13 -22.98 -20.83
CA ALA A 440 20.62 -23.29 -19.49
C ALA A 440 19.53 -22.30 -19.04
N LEU A 441 19.08 -21.40 -19.93
CA LEU A 441 18.13 -20.34 -19.61
C LEU A 441 16.71 -20.90 -19.72
N ALA A 442 16.02 -20.95 -18.58
CA ALA A 442 14.57 -21.11 -18.54
C ALA A 442 13.98 -19.71 -18.33
N PRO A 443 13.31 -19.13 -19.35
CA PRO A 443 12.77 -17.79 -19.22
C PRO A 443 11.62 -17.77 -18.22
N THR A 444 11.46 -16.65 -17.50
CA THR A 444 10.31 -16.42 -16.61
C THR A 444 9.21 -15.68 -17.38
N LEU A 445 7.94 -15.96 -17.06
CA LEU A 445 6.78 -15.32 -17.68
C LEU A 445 6.04 -14.49 -16.64
N ARG A 446 5.69 -13.25 -17.02
CA ARG A 446 4.75 -12.38 -16.32
C ARG A 446 3.48 -12.28 -17.15
N ALA A 447 2.37 -12.64 -16.52
CA ALA A 447 1.04 -12.58 -17.10
C ALA A 447 0.08 -12.43 -15.91
N GLN A 448 -0.08 -11.22 -15.39
CA GLN A 448 -0.90 -10.97 -14.18
C GLN A 448 -2.19 -10.21 -14.48
N GLU A 449 -2.29 -9.62 -15.67
CA GLU A 449 -3.41 -8.80 -16.09
C GLU A 449 -4.66 -9.64 -16.37
N PRO A 450 -5.86 -9.04 -16.23
CA PRO A 450 -7.10 -9.71 -16.62
C PRO A 450 -7.16 -9.93 -18.14
N ALA A 451 -7.38 -11.18 -18.56
CA ALA A 451 -7.55 -11.50 -19.97
C ALA A 451 -9.00 -11.22 -20.42
N ILE A 452 -9.26 -10.05 -21.00
CA ILE A 452 -10.62 -9.60 -21.36
C ILE A 452 -10.95 -9.95 -22.82
N ALA A 453 -12.02 -10.71 -23.04
CA ALA A 453 -12.41 -11.21 -24.37
C ALA A 453 -12.92 -10.12 -25.34
N SER A 454 -13.46 -9.02 -24.79
CA SER A 454 -13.93 -7.85 -25.53
C SER A 454 -12.80 -6.83 -25.80
N GLY A 455 -11.66 -6.99 -25.13
CA GLY A 455 -10.49 -6.11 -25.20
C GLY A 455 -9.36 -6.65 -26.06
N ARG A 456 -8.24 -5.92 -26.08
CA ARG A 456 -7.01 -6.27 -26.82
C ARG A 456 -5.78 -6.51 -25.95
N GLU A 457 -5.92 -6.42 -24.62
CA GLU A 457 -4.80 -6.16 -23.71
C GLU A 457 -4.67 -7.25 -22.66
N PHE A 458 -4.36 -8.48 -23.11
CA PHE A 458 -3.70 -9.42 -22.21
C PHE A 458 -2.20 -9.29 -22.44
N THR A 459 -1.59 -8.33 -21.74
CA THR A 459 -0.17 -8.05 -21.88
C THR A 459 0.64 -9.05 -21.09
N ILE A 460 1.71 -9.54 -21.71
CA ILE A 460 2.65 -10.45 -21.06
C ILE A 460 4.08 -9.95 -21.22
N ALA A 461 4.95 -10.40 -20.33
CA ALA A 461 6.39 -10.18 -20.42
C ALA A 461 7.17 -11.44 -20.18
N LEU A 462 8.31 -11.54 -20.84
CA LEU A 462 9.28 -12.60 -20.70
C LEU A 462 10.60 -12.02 -20.23
N GLU A 463 11.25 -12.69 -19.29
CA GLU A 463 12.55 -12.28 -18.75
C GLU A 463 13.53 -13.45 -18.71
N GLY A 464 14.82 -13.16 -18.84
CA GLY A 464 15.88 -14.17 -18.86
C GLY A 464 15.90 -15.01 -20.14
N ALA A 465 15.33 -14.49 -21.23
CA ALA A 465 15.33 -15.14 -22.53
C ALA A 465 16.61 -14.83 -23.32
N ARG A 466 16.87 -15.61 -24.38
CA ARG A 466 18.02 -15.40 -25.26
C ARG A 466 17.89 -14.06 -26.01
N PRO A 467 18.85 -13.12 -25.88
CA PRO A 467 18.80 -11.85 -26.59
C PRO A 467 18.73 -12.01 -28.11
N GLY A 468 17.89 -11.20 -28.76
CA GLY A 468 17.68 -11.21 -30.22
C GLY A 468 16.90 -12.40 -30.75
N ALA A 469 16.39 -13.29 -29.89
CA ALA A 469 15.55 -14.40 -30.32
C ALA A 469 14.13 -13.94 -30.70
N THR A 470 13.47 -14.72 -31.55
CA THR A 470 12.02 -14.64 -31.74
C THR A 470 11.34 -15.47 -30.65
N ALA A 471 10.23 -14.97 -30.13
CA ALA A 471 9.38 -15.68 -29.20
C ALA A 471 7.96 -15.86 -29.76
N TRP A 472 7.31 -16.98 -29.45
CA TRP A 472 5.92 -17.29 -29.81
C TRP A 472 5.10 -17.50 -28.54
N ALA A 473 4.06 -16.69 -28.36
CA ALA A 473 3.04 -16.92 -27.35
C ALA A 473 2.00 -17.92 -27.88
N VAL A 474 1.95 -19.10 -27.29
CA VAL A 474 1.04 -20.17 -27.66
C VAL A 474 -0.02 -20.31 -26.57
N VAL A 475 -1.27 -20.06 -26.95
CA VAL A 475 -2.44 -20.29 -26.10
C VAL A 475 -3.23 -21.49 -26.61
N ASP A 476 -3.57 -22.42 -25.71
CA ASP A 476 -4.42 -23.58 -25.99
C ASP A 476 -5.31 -23.94 -24.77
N SER A 477 -6.28 -24.83 -24.98
CA SER A 477 -7.17 -25.45 -23.99
C SER A 477 -6.49 -26.46 -23.06
N SER A 478 -5.23 -26.81 -23.35
CA SER A 478 -4.36 -27.63 -22.52
C SER A 478 -2.94 -27.10 -22.59
N ASP A 479 -2.11 -27.45 -21.61
CA ASP A 479 -0.72 -27.01 -21.52
C ASP A 479 0.09 -27.32 -22.81
N PRO A 480 0.46 -26.31 -23.63
CA PRO A 480 1.22 -26.51 -24.87
C PRO A 480 2.70 -26.71 -24.53
N SER A 481 3.06 -27.89 -24.04
CA SER A 481 4.39 -28.21 -23.50
C SER A 481 5.35 -28.90 -24.49
N SER A 482 4.93 -29.05 -25.75
CA SER A 482 5.74 -29.69 -26.79
C SER A 482 6.96 -28.83 -27.14
N LEU A 483 8.16 -29.38 -27.32
CA LEU A 483 9.37 -28.63 -27.73
C LEU A 483 9.56 -28.55 -29.26
N VAL A 484 8.48 -28.75 -30.03
CA VAL A 484 8.51 -28.66 -31.51
C VAL A 484 8.03 -27.29 -31.97
N ALA A 485 8.21 -26.99 -33.27
CA ALA A 485 7.84 -25.70 -33.85
C ALA A 485 6.41 -25.27 -33.47
N PRO A 486 6.24 -24.05 -32.88
CA PRO A 486 4.94 -23.58 -32.39
C PRO A 486 4.02 -23.02 -33.48
N GLU A 487 4.51 -22.83 -34.70
CA GLU A 487 3.77 -22.24 -35.83
C GLU A 487 2.47 -23.01 -36.14
N GLY A 488 1.37 -22.28 -36.22
CA GLY A 488 0.03 -22.79 -36.53
C GLY A 488 -0.64 -23.60 -35.42
N ASN A 489 -0.01 -23.72 -34.24
CA ASN A 489 -0.50 -24.59 -33.16
C ASN A 489 -1.26 -23.86 -32.04
N SER A 490 -1.46 -22.54 -32.14
CA SER A 490 -2.24 -21.79 -31.13
C SER A 490 -3.70 -21.62 -31.51
N LEU A 491 -4.60 -21.74 -30.52
CA LEU A 491 -6.03 -21.44 -30.64
C LEU A 491 -6.30 -19.98 -31.06
N PHE A 492 -5.36 -19.07 -30.79
CA PHE A 492 -5.49 -17.63 -31.03
C PHE A 492 -4.58 -17.15 -32.17
N GLY A 493 -4.14 -18.08 -33.04
CA GLY A 493 -3.20 -17.80 -34.12
C GLY A 493 -1.77 -17.52 -33.62
N ASP A 494 -0.84 -17.41 -34.56
CA ASP A 494 0.57 -17.18 -34.22
C ASP A 494 0.77 -15.73 -33.75
N GLN A 495 1.23 -15.59 -32.50
CA GLN A 495 1.55 -14.29 -31.90
C GLN A 495 3.03 -14.27 -31.53
N THR A 496 3.80 -13.44 -32.23
CA THR A 496 5.25 -13.40 -32.11
C THR A 496 5.76 -12.04 -31.67
N PHE A 497 6.87 -12.04 -30.94
CA PHE A 497 7.57 -10.83 -30.51
C PHE A 497 9.08 -11.09 -30.39
N SER A 498 9.86 -10.02 -30.37
CA SER A 498 11.32 -10.11 -30.27
C SER A 498 11.79 -9.96 -28.83
N ILE A 499 12.86 -10.68 -28.50
CA ILE A 499 13.60 -10.53 -27.25
C ILE A 499 14.70 -9.48 -27.45
N ASP A 500 14.75 -8.48 -26.58
CA ASP A 500 15.70 -7.38 -26.64
C ASP A 500 17.12 -7.80 -26.21
N SER A 501 18.03 -6.83 -26.16
CA SER A 501 19.43 -7.07 -25.78
C SER A 501 19.63 -7.50 -24.33
N ASN A 502 18.65 -7.25 -23.46
CA ASN A 502 18.68 -7.57 -22.04
C ASN A 502 17.99 -8.89 -21.72
N GLY A 503 17.44 -9.58 -22.74
CA GLY A 503 16.72 -10.83 -22.57
C GLY A 503 15.26 -10.64 -22.15
N ILE A 504 14.70 -9.45 -22.39
CA ILE A 504 13.31 -9.10 -22.11
C ILE A 504 12.50 -9.06 -23.40
N GLY A 505 11.24 -9.49 -23.35
CA GLY A 505 10.29 -9.22 -24.43
C GLY A 505 8.89 -9.06 -23.88
N SER A 506 8.05 -8.28 -24.55
CA SER A 506 6.66 -8.07 -24.15
C SER A 506 5.75 -7.98 -25.37
N ILE A 507 4.49 -8.41 -25.21
CA ILE A 507 3.48 -8.38 -26.26
C ILE A 507 2.08 -8.23 -25.65
N ASN A 508 1.22 -7.48 -26.34
CA ASN A 508 -0.22 -7.45 -26.10
C ASN A 508 -0.87 -8.61 -26.86
N LEU A 509 -1.36 -9.63 -26.16
CA LEU A 509 -1.98 -10.78 -26.82
C LEU A 509 -3.37 -10.41 -27.37
N ALA A 510 -3.56 -10.65 -28.67
CA ALA A 510 -4.82 -10.49 -29.36
C ALA A 510 -5.75 -11.66 -29.05
N LEU A 511 -6.52 -11.54 -27.96
CA LEU A 511 -7.50 -12.56 -27.54
C LEU A 511 -8.94 -12.24 -27.96
N GLY A 512 -9.16 -11.09 -28.58
CA GLY A 512 -10.48 -10.58 -28.93
C GLY A 512 -11.21 -11.41 -29.98
N GLY A 513 -12.54 -11.47 -29.89
CA GLY A 513 -13.38 -12.16 -30.88
C GLY A 513 -13.60 -13.66 -30.64
N HIS A 514 -13.04 -14.21 -29.56
CA HIS A 514 -13.13 -15.62 -29.20
C HIS A 514 -14.15 -15.87 -28.06
N GLN A 515 -15.37 -15.34 -28.19
CA GLN A 515 -16.42 -15.48 -27.16
C GLN A 515 -16.79 -16.94 -26.86
N ASN A 516 -16.54 -17.85 -27.80
CA ASN A 516 -16.71 -19.29 -27.60
C ASN A 516 -15.71 -19.92 -26.61
N GLN A 517 -14.67 -19.18 -26.21
CA GLN A 517 -13.66 -19.59 -25.23
C GLN A 517 -13.90 -18.97 -23.83
N LEU A 518 -15.02 -18.29 -23.62
CA LEU A 518 -15.40 -17.78 -22.30
C LEU A 518 -15.69 -18.93 -21.33
N GLY A 519 -15.26 -18.76 -20.07
CA GLY A 519 -15.61 -19.67 -18.97
C GLY A 519 -14.86 -21.02 -18.96
N ILE A 520 -13.85 -21.20 -19.80
CA ILE A 520 -12.95 -22.37 -19.76
C ILE A 520 -11.54 -21.97 -19.32
N ASP A 521 -10.78 -22.94 -18.81
CA ASP A 521 -9.36 -22.77 -18.53
C ASP A 521 -8.56 -22.78 -19.85
N LEU A 522 -7.72 -21.77 -20.03
CA LEU A 522 -6.75 -21.66 -21.11
C LEU A 522 -5.34 -21.69 -20.53
N TYR A 523 -4.39 -22.14 -21.34
CA TYR A 523 -2.98 -22.29 -20.97
C TYR A 523 -2.12 -21.53 -21.96
N LEU A 524 -1.28 -20.64 -21.44
CA LEU A 524 -0.29 -19.88 -22.18
C LEU A 524 1.11 -20.45 -21.91
N ARG A 525 1.88 -20.70 -22.97
CA ARG A 525 3.35 -20.78 -22.90
C ARG A 525 4.00 -19.88 -23.94
N VAL A 526 5.18 -19.37 -23.59
CA VAL A 526 6.05 -18.69 -24.55
C VAL A 526 7.20 -19.61 -24.93
N TYR A 527 7.37 -19.79 -26.23
CA TYR A 527 8.46 -20.51 -26.86
C TYR A 527 9.51 -19.52 -27.31
N VAL A 528 10.78 -19.73 -26.97
CA VAL A 528 11.89 -18.85 -27.37
C VAL A 528 12.83 -19.61 -28.30
N GLU A 529 13.13 -19.04 -29.46
CA GLU A 529 14.00 -19.67 -30.46
C GLU A 529 15.45 -19.84 -29.98
N GLU A 530 15.93 -21.08 -29.99
CA GLU A 530 17.35 -21.40 -29.82
C GLU A 530 17.96 -21.80 -31.18
N GLN A 531 18.60 -20.82 -31.83
CA GLN A 531 19.41 -20.90 -33.05
C GLN A 531 18.78 -21.52 -34.33
N PRO A 532 18.33 -20.70 -35.29
CA PRO A 532 17.93 -21.18 -36.62
C PRO A 532 19.08 -21.69 -37.52
N GLU A 533 20.33 -21.33 -37.21
CA GLU A 533 21.48 -21.47 -38.15
C GLU A 533 22.10 -22.88 -38.23
N LEU A 534 21.73 -23.80 -37.31
CA LEU A 534 22.29 -25.16 -37.22
C LEU A 534 21.34 -26.27 -37.71
N GLY A 535 20.20 -25.91 -38.30
CA GLY A 535 19.25 -26.86 -38.88
C GLY A 535 18.44 -27.71 -37.89
N ASN A 536 18.65 -27.51 -36.58
CA ASN A 536 17.85 -28.06 -35.50
C ASN A 536 17.30 -26.91 -34.64
N ALA A 537 16.14 -26.36 -35.01
CA ALA A 537 15.47 -25.34 -34.20
C ALA A 537 14.99 -25.99 -32.88
N GLY A 538 15.63 -25.61 -31.77
CA GLY A 538 15.19 -25.93 -30.42
C GLY A 538 14.46 -24.75 -29.80
N TYR A 539 13.67 -25.01 -28.75
CA TYR A 539 12.98 -23.96 -28.01
C TYR A 539 13.29 -24.06 -26.52
N ALA A 540 13.49 -22.91 -25.88
CA ALA A 540 13.27 -22.78 -24.45
C ALA A 540 11.80 -22.44 -24.20
N LEU A 541 11.22 -22.94 -23.12
CA LEU A 541 9.83 -22.70 -22.74
C LEU A 541 9.77 -21.88 -21.47
N SER A 542 8.87 -20.91 -21.46
CA SER A 542 8.41 -20.30 -20.22
C SER A 542 7.63 -21.29 -19.35
N PRO A 543 7.39 -20.97 -18.07
CA PRO A 543 6.33 -21.59 -17.32
C PRO A 543 4.99 -21.52 -18.06
N ALA A 544 4.14 -22.52 -17.84
CA ALA A 544 2.76 -22.46 -18.29
C ALA A 544 1.95 -21.64 -17.31
N VAL A 545 1.19 -20.68 -17.84
CA VAL A 545 0.23 -19.88 -17.09
C VAL A 545 -1.17 -20.30 -17.48
N ARG A 546 -1.97 -20.71 -16.50
CA ARG A 546 -3.40 -20.97 -16.66
C ARG A 546 -4.17 -19.68 -16.40
N PHE A 547 -5.10 -19.32 -17.29
CA PHE A 547 -5.96 -18.15 -17.15
C PHE A 547 -7.37 -18.43 -17.71
N ARG A 548 -8.28 -17.46 -17.57
CA ARG A 548 -9.62 -17.50 -18.18
C ARG A 548 -9.91 -16.19 -18.91
N LEU A 549 -10.62 -16.29 -20.03
CA LEU A 549 -11.20 -15.11 -20.67
C LEU A 549 -12.39 -14.58 -19.87
N LEU A 550 -12.36 -13.28 -19.60
CA LEU A 550 -13.41 -12.55 -18.90
C LEU A 550 -14.33 -11.84 -19.89
N ASP A 551 -15.62 -11.93 -19.62
CA ASP A 551 -16.66 -11.16 -20.32
C ASP A 551 -16.93 -9.86 -19.57
N VAL A 552 -16.08 -8.87 -19.81
CA VAL A 552 -16.21 -7.54 -19.19
C VAL A 552 -16.93 -6.61 -20.18
N PRO A 553 -18.05 -5.98 -19.78
CA PRO A 553 -18.73 -5.01 -20.62
C PRO A 553 -17.82 -3.78 -20.83
N LEU A 554 -17.48 -3.50 -22.08
CA LEU A 554 -16.80 -2.26 -22.46
C LEU A 554 -17.83 -1.22 -22.93
N PRO A 555 -17.73 0.05 -22.53
CA PRO A 555 -18.54 1.12 -23.11
C PRO A 555 -18.39 1.15 -24.64
N PRO A 556 -19.44 1.50 -25.40
CA PRO A 556 -19.41 1.49 -26.88
C PRO A 556 -18.35 2.39 -27.54
N VAL A 557 -17.69 3.27 -26.78
CA VAL A 557 -16.90 4.40 -27.29
C VAL A 557 -15.40 4.09 -27.41
N PHE A 558 -14.87 3.00 -26.84
CA PHE A 558 -13.44 2.67 -26.96
C PHE A 558 -13.22 1.21 -27.35
N ARG A 559 -12.97 1.00 -28.65
CA ARG A 559 -12.42 -0.26 -29.22
C ARG A 559 -10.94 -0.11 -29.61
N GLY A 560 -10.36 1.08 -29.44
CA GLY A 560 -8.92 1.29 -29.51
C GLY A 560 -8.36 1.14 -28.10
N GLY A 561 -7.43 0.20 -27.91
CA GLY A 561 -6.63 0.11 -26.68
C GLY A 561 -5.76 1.35 -26.50
N PHE A 562 -4.79 1.31 -25.59
CA PHE A 562 -3.87 2.42 -25.30
C PHE A 562 -3.35 3.11 -26.58
N GLU A 563 -3.93 4.28 -26.89
CA GLU A 563 -3.38 5.30 -27.79
C GLU A 563 -3.42 6.65 -27.08
#